data_AF-A0A946IAX5-F1
#
_entry.id   AF-A0A946IAX5-F1
#
_cell.length_a   1.000
_cell.length_b   1.000
_cell.length_c   1.000
_cell.angle_alpha   90.00
_cell.angle_beta   90.00
_cell.angle_gamma   90.00
#
_symmetry.space_group_name_H-M   'P 1'
#
loop_
_entity.id
_entity.type
_entity.pdbx_description
1 polymer ?
#
loop_
_entity_poly.entity_id
_entity_poly.type
_entity_poly.pdbx_seq_one_letter_code
_entity_poly.pdbx_strand_id
1 'polypeptide(L)'
;DLLISFRSLNLITIVNPDNLRVKWWRVGQWRRQHDPDWNLDGKLYVYDNNMHRGNSNIIQIDPVTMEANRVVKGDDFDFYSSHMGKMDITPNQGILVTSPKQGRVFEVSKEGEKTFEFINRYNHDTNEVLVVTGAKFLPEDYFDKNSFLRCR
;
A
#
# COMPACT_ATOMS: atom_id res chain seq x y z
N ASP A 1 6.22 -3.47 18.09
CA ASP A 1 4.93 -2.76 18.20
C ASP A 1 3.98 -3.27 17.15
N LEU A 2 2.67 -3.24 17.42
CA LEU A 2 1.62 -3.63 16.49
C LEU A 2 1.01 -2.39 15.84
N LEU A 3 1.14 -2.28 14.53
CA LEU A 3 0.49 -1.25 13.72
C LEU A 3 -0.86 -1.78 13.21
N ILE A 4 -1.94 -1.12 13.57
CA ILE A 4 -3.31 -1.62 13.34
C ILE A 4 -4.12 -0.58 12.57
N SER A 5 -4.78 -1.03 11.50
CA SER A 5 -5.69 -0.22 10.69
C SER A 5 -7.15 -0.55 10.96
N PHE A 6 -7.92 0.41 11.46
CA PHE A 6 -9.36 0.34 11.60
C PHE A 6 -10.03 1.11 10.44
N ARG A 7 -10.25 0.41 9.32
CA ARG A 7 -10.83 0.95 8.09
C ARG A 7 -12.08 1.80 8.33
N SER A 8 -13.03 1.32 9.14
CA SER A 8 -14.32 1.99 9.32
C SER A 8 -14.27 3.24 10.18
N LEU A 9 -13.26 3.33 11.05
CA LEU A 9 -13.04 4.47 11.93
C LEU A 9 -12.08 5.49 11.32
N ASN A 10 -11.50 5.19 10.16
CA ASN A 10 -10.37 5.92 9.57
C ASN A 10 -9.19 6.06 10.55
N LEU A 11 -8.99 5.06 11.40
CA LEU A 11 -8.04 5.11 12.52
C LEU A 11 -6.86 4.18 12.27
N ILE A 12 -5.65 4.70 12.46
CA ILE A 12 -4.44 3.89 12.61
C ILE A 12 -3.94 4.05 14.03
N THR A 13 -3.53 2.95 14.65
CA THR A 13 -2.94 2.95 16.00
C THR A 13 -1.73 2.04 16.10
N ILE A 14 -0.84 2.37 17.03
CA ILE A 14 0.34 1.60 17.39
C ILE A 14 0.17 1.12 18.83
N VAL A 15 0.20 -0.19 19.03
CA VAL A 15 -0.04 -0.84 20.33
C VAL A 15 1.21 -1.63 20.74
N ASN A 16 1.59 -1.55 22.02
CA ASN A 16 2.59 -2.45 22.57
C ASN A 16 1.96 -3.85 22.74
N PRO A 17 2.49 -4.91 22.10
CA PRO A 17 1.89 -6.25 22.16
C PRO A 17 1.96 -6.90 23.55
N ASP A 18 2.92 -6.51 24.39
CA ASP A 18 3.17 -7.15 25.69
C ASP A 18 2.21 -6.65 26.78
N ASN A 19 1.89 -5.35 26.76
CA ASN A 19 1.05 -4.71 27.78
C ASN A 19 -0.22 -4.03 27.23
N LEU A 20 -0.47 -4.14 25.93
CA LEU A 20 -1.65 -3.65 25.22
C LEU A 20 -1.86 -2.12 25.31
N ARG A 21 -0.85 -1.36 25.73
CA ARG A 21 -0.94 0.11 25.77
C ARG A 21 -0.88 0.69 24.37
N VAL A 22 -1.80 1.60 24.08
CA VAL A 22 -1.76 2.46 22.90
C VAL A 22 -0.60 3.44 23.05
N LYS A 23 0.38 3.34 22.16
CA LYS A 23 1.54 4.26 22.09
C LYS A 23 1.22 5.49 21.24
N TRP A 24 0.42 5.31 20.20
CA TRP A 24 0.12 6.35 19.22
C TRP A 24 -1.17 6.03 18.46
N TRP A 25 -1.88 7.05 17.98
CA TRP A 25 -3.07 6.87 17.15
C TRP A 25 -3.40 8.15 16.38
N ARG A 26 -3.93 8.03 15.16
CA ARG A 26 -4.41 9.17 14.37
C ARG A 26 -5.62 8.82 13.49
N VAL A 27 -6.38 9.87 13.17
CA VAL A 27 -7.52 9.89 12.25
C VAL A 27 -7.39 11.12 11.35
N GLY A 28 -7.90 11.05 10.12
CA GLY A 28 -8.18 12.24 9.29
C GLY A 28 -7.22 12.48 8.12
N GLN A 29 -5.97 12.01 8.21
CA GLN A 29 -5.00 12.11 7.10
C GLN A 29 -5.32 11.15 5.94
N TRP A 30 -6.23 10.22 6.18
CA TRP A 30 -6.66 9.19 5.25
C TRP A 30 -8.15 8.88 5.49
N ARG A 31 -8.75 8.16 4.55
CA ARG A 31 -10.13 7.72 4.63
C ARG A 31 -10.29 6.30 4.08
N ARG A 32 -10.83 5.42 4.91
CA ARG A 32 -11.05 3.99 4.63
C ARG A 32 -9.75 3.25 4.28
N GLN A 33 -8.65 3.67 4.88
CA GLN A 33 -7.29 3.26 4.59
C GLN A 33 -7.02 1.76 4.76
N HIS A 34 -6.03 1.28 4.02
CA HIS A 34 -5.48 -0.07 4.04
C HIS A 34 -3.96 -0.02 4.24
N ASP A 35 -3.41 -1.19 4.54
CA ASP A 35 -1.97 -1.49 4.45
C ASP A 35 -1.04 -0.41 5.02
N PRO A 36 -1.21 0.01 6.29
CA PRO A 36 -0.23 0.88 6.90
C PRO A 36 1.05 0.07 7.15
N ASP A 37 2.19 0.62 6.75
CA ASP A 37 3.50 -0.04 6.96
C ASP A 37 4.60 0.96 7.31
N TRP A 38 5.59 0.46 8.06
CA TRP A 38 6.79 1.20 8.42
C TRP A 38 7.84 1.07 7.34
N ASN A 39 8.47 2.20 7.01
CA ASN A 39 9.56 2.21 6.05
C ASN A 39 10.91 2.52 6.69
N LEU A 40 11.97 2.29 5.91
CA LEU A 40 13.37 2.44 6.35
C LEU A 40 13.72 3.88 6.77
N ASP A 41 12.96 4.87 6.30
CA ASP A 41 13.08 6.27 6.70
C ASP A 41 12.42 6.59 8.05
N GLY A 42 11.86 5.57 8.72
CA GLY A 42 11.18 5.70 10.01
C GLY A 42 9.78 6.32 9.92
N LYS A 43 9.28 6.56 8.71
CA LYS A 43 7.94 7.13 8.49
C LYS A 43 6.92 6.03 8.27
N LEU A 44 5.68 6.39 8.55
CA LEU A 44 4.54 5.53 8.31
C LEU A 44 3.99 5.83 6.92
N TYR A 45 3.78 4.80 6.13
CA TYR A 45 3.10 4.91 4.85
C TYR A 45 1.73 4.25 4.95
N VAL A 46 0.77 4.76 4.20
CA VAL A 46 -0.63 4.34 4.30
C VAL A 46 -1.26 4.35 2.92
N TYR A 47 -1.90 3.24 2.55
CA TYR A 47 -2.78 3.22 1.40
C TYR A 47 -4.10 3.93 1.75
N ASP A 48 -4.29 5.14 1.24
CA ASP A 48 -5.53 5.89 1.40
C ASP A 48 -6.50 5.57 0.26
N ASN A 49 -7.56 4.80 0.54
CA ASN A 49 -8.62 4.57 -0.45
C ASN A 49 -9.34 5.87 -0.85
N ASN A 50 -9.35 6.88 0.04
CA ASN A 50 -10.00 8.17 -0.15
C ASN A 50 -11.48 8.07 -0.59
N MET A 51 -12.17 7.02 -0.11
CA MET A 51 -13.51 6.68 -0.59
C MET A 51 -14.47 7.87 -0.51
N HIS A 52 -15.21 8.10 -1.60
CA HIS A 52 -16.16 9.22 -1.79
C HIS A 52 -15.52 10.62 -1.83
N ARG A 53 -14.19 10.73 -1.96
CA ARG A 53 -13.46 12.01 -1.98
C ARG A 53 -12.44 12.12 -3.12
N GLY A 54 -12.45 11.17 -4.06
CA GLY A 54 -11.59 11.18 -5.25
C GLY A 54 -10.68 9.96 -5.31
N ASN A 55 -9.54 10.14 -5.96
CA ASN A 55 -8.57 9.08 -6.22
C ASN A 55 -7.88 8.58 -4.93
N SER A 56 -7.44 7.32 -4.97
CA SER A 56 -6.65 6.71 -3.90
C SER A 56 -5.25 7.31 -3.89
N ASN A 57 -4.57 7.32 -2.76
CA ASN A 57 -3.23 7.87 -2.62
C ASN A 57 -2.37 6.95 -1.77
N ILE A 58 -1.06 7.10 -1.89
CA ILE A 58 -0.13 6.63 -0.85
C ILE A 58 0.28 7.84 -0.04
N ILE A 59 -0.06 7.81 1.25
CA ILE A 59 0.26 8.87 2.22
C ILE A 59 1.47 8.44 3.03
N GLN A 60 2.50 9.26 3.05
CA GLN A 60 3.59 9.17 4.02
C GLN A 60 3.30 10.17 5.14
N ILE A 61 3.46 9.76 6.40
CA ILE A 61 3.34 10.62 7.57
C ILE A 61 4.53 10.42 8.52
N ASP A 62 5.08 11.53 9.01
CA ASP A 62 6.01 11.52 10.12
C ASP A 62 5.24 11.35 11.45
N PRO A 63 5.47 10.26 12.22
CA PRO A 63 4.72 9.98 13.44
C PRO A 63 5.11 10.87 14.63
N VAL A 64 6.14 11.72 14.49
CA VAL A 64 6.57 12.70 15.49
C VAL A 64 6.03 14.09 15.14
N THR A 65 6.28 14.59 13.94
CA THR A 65 5.91 15.96 13.54
C THR A 65 4.49 16.09 13.03
N MET A 66 3.86 14.97 12.63
CA MET A 66 2.55 14.90 11.96
C MET A 66 2.52 15.47 10.54
N GLU A 67 3.67 15.79 9.96
CA GLU A 67 3.74 16.18 8.55
C GLU A 67 3.35 15.01 7.65
N ALA A 68 2.41 15.25 6.74
CA ALA A 68 1.87 14.24 5.85
C ALA A 68 1.99 14.68 4.39
N ASN A 69 2.38 13.75 3.52
CA ASN A 69 2.58 13.99 2.09
C ASN A 69 1.96 12.88 1.27
N ARG A 70 1.36 13.23 0.13
CA ARG A 70 0.97 12.25 -0.91
C ARG A 70 2.21 11.92 -1.74
N VAL A 71 2.85 10.80 -1.42
CA VAL A 71 4.05 10.32 -2.13
C VAL A 71 3.69 9.60 -3.43
N VAL A 72 2.47 9.05 -3.51
CA VAL A 72 1.82 8.70 -4.78
C VAL A 72 0.48 9.43 -4.81
N LYS A 73 0.32 10.35 -5.75
CA LYS A 73 -0.92 11.11 -5.96
C LYS A 73 -1.78 10.37 -6.96
N GLY A 74 -2.99 9.97 -6.58
CA GLY A 74 -3.80 9.13 -7.44
C GLY A 74 -4.22 9.78 -8.76
N ASP A 75 -4.35 11.11 -8.78
CA ASP A 75 -4.71 11.90 -9.96
C ASP A 75 -3.68 11.75 -11.08
N ASP A 76 -2.38 11.62 -10.74
CA ASP A 76 -1.29 11.52 -11.72
C ASP A 76 -1.26 10.14 -12.42
N PHE A 77 -1.93 9.12 -11.84
CA PHE A 77 -1.83 7.73 -12.29
C PHE A 77 -3.17 7.05 -12.61
N ASP A 78 -4.30 7.77 -12.56
CA ASP A 78 -5.66 7.19 -12.61
C ASP A 78 -5.80 6.02 -11.61
N PHE A 79 -5.42 6.29 -10.36
CA PHE A 79 -5.32 5.29 -9.31
C PHE A 79 -6.48 5.41 -8.33
N TYR A 80 -7.42 4.46 -8.40
CA TYR A 80 -8.53 4.40 -7.46
C TYR A 80 -8.97 2.97 -7.16
N SER A 81 -9.02 2.65 -5.88
CA SER A 81 -9.77 1.50 -5.38
C SER A 81 -10.56 1.91 -4.16
N SER A 82 -11.87 1.71 -4.18
CA SER A 82 -12.74 2.08 -3.05
C SER A 82 -12.47 1.24 -1.81
N HIS A 83 -11.98 0.01 -1.98
CA HIS A 83 -11.69 -0.94 -0.90
C HIS A 83 -10.43 -1.76 -1.20
N MET A 84 -9.92 -2.44 -0.16
CA MET A 84 -8.66 -3.19 -0.23
C MET A 84 -7.50 -2.24 -0.60
N GLY A 85 -6.40 -2.80 -1.07
CA GLY A 85 -5.23 -2.04 -1.49
C GLY A 85 -4.02 -2.52 -0.74
N LYS A 86 -2.90 -2.60 -1.45
CA LYS A 86 -1.61 -2.88 -0.88
C LYS A 86 -0.55 -2.01 -1.50
N MET A 87 0.52 -1.79 -0.77
CA MET A 87 1.75 -1.20 -1.28
C MET A 87 2.95 -1.99 -0.77
N ASP A 88 4.08 -1.84 -1.45
CA ASP A 88 5.36 -2.37 -1.02
C ASP A 88 6.44 -1.38 -1.44
N ILE A 89 7.43 -1.12 -0.58
CA ILE A 89 8.57 -0.30 -0.95
C ILE A 89 9.62 -1.20 -1.58
N THR A 90 9.99 -0.89 -2.82
CA THR A 90 10.98 -1.67 -3.56
C THR A 90 12.41 -1.30 -3.11
N PRO A 91 13.41 -2.17 -3.32
CA PRO A 91 14.80 -1.89 -2.93
C PRO A 91 15.39 -0.61 -3.53
N ASN A 92 14.87 -0.18 -4.68
CA ASN A 92 15.26 1.07 -5.34
C ASN A 92 14.52 2.29 -4.78
N GLN A 93 13.84 2.15 -3.64
CA GLN A 93 13.01 3.19 -3.00
C GLN A 93 11.81 3.60 -3.87
N GLY A 94 11.37 2.73 -4.77
CA GLY A 94 10.09 2.87 -5.46
C GLY A 94 8.93 2.37 -4.60
N ILE A 95 7.71 2.63 -5.04
CA ILE A 95 6.47 2.21 -4.39
C ILE A 95 5.70 1.33 -5.37
N LEU A 96 5.67 0.03 -5.11
CA LEU A 96 4.84 -0.93 -5.83
C LEU A 96 3.43 -0.89 -5.24
N VAL A 97 2.45 -0.44 -6.02
CA VAL A 97 1.06 -0.25 -5.61
C VAL A 97 0.18 -1.31 -6.26
N THR A 98 -0.66 -1.98 -5.47
CA THR A 98 -1.74 -2.83 -5.97
C THR A 98 -3.05 -2.07 -5.88
N SER A 99 -3.68 -1.77 -7.02
CA SER A 99 -5.04 -1.22 -7.14
C SER A 99 -6.05 -2.34 -7.43
N PRO A 100 -6.73 -2.90 -6.40
CA PRO A 100 -7.41 -4.18 -6.56
C PRO A 100 -8.64 -4.13 -7.47
N LYS A 101 -9.45 -3.07 -7.34
CA LYS A 101 -10.66 -2.92 -8.15
C LYS A 101 -10.38 -2.61 -9.61
N GLN A 102 -9.18 -2.10 -9.91
CA GLN A 102 -8.69 -1.91 -11.29
C GLN A 102 -7.91 -3.13 -11.79
N GLY A 103 -7.77 -4.19 -11.00
CA GLY A 103 -6.96 -5.37 -11.36
C GLY A 103 -5.53 -5.02 -11.73
N ARG A 104 -4.98 -3.96 -11.13
CA ARG A 104 -3.77 -3.30 -11.61
C ARG A 104 -2.69 -3.29 -10.55
N VAL A 105 -1.45 -3.49 -10.95
CA VAL A 105 -0.25 -3.29 -10.14
C VAL A 105 0.65 -2.32 -10.91
N PHE A 106 1.20 -1.32 -10.26
CA PHE A 106 2.14 -0.40 -10.88
C PHE A 106 3.21 0.03 -9.89
N GLU A 107 4.41 0.34 -10.37
CA GLU A 107 5.48 0.90 -9.55
C GLU A 107 5.67 2.37 -9.89
N VAL A 108 5.84 3.20 -8.86
CA VAL A 108 6.27 4.60 -8.97
C VAL A 108 7.67 4.72 -8.39
N SER A 109 8.63 5.23 -9.15
CA SER A 109 9.99 5.46 -8.69
C SER A 109 10.05 6.55 -7.61
N LYS A 110 11.20 6.68 -6.94
CA LYS A 110 11.45 7.79 -5.99
C LYS A 110 11.39 9.17 -6.67
N GLU A 111 11.65 9.24 -7.98
CA GLU A 111 11.50 10.45 -8.80
C GLU A 111 10.04 10.74 -9.19
N GLY A 112 9.10 9.84 -8.89
CA GLY A 112 7.68 10.00 -9.19
C GLY A 112 7.26 9.49 -10.58
N GLU A 113 8.09 8.68 -11.25
CA GLU A 113 7.80 8.15 -12.58
C GLU A 113 7.23 6.73 -12.51
N LYS A 114 6.28 6.39 -13.38
CA LYS A 114 5.77 5.01 -13.48
C LYS A 114 6.81 4.12 -14.18
N THR A 115 7.43 3.20 -13.44
CA THR A 115 8.51 2.31 -13.94
C THR A 115 8.02 0.92 -14.32
N PHE A 116 6.88 0.49 -13.78
CA PHE A 116 6.30 -0.83 -14.04
C PHE A 116 4.77 -0.74 -14.07
N GLU A 117 4.15 -1.59 -14.88
CA GLU A 117 2.69 -1.77 -14.88
C GLU A 117 2.30 -3.19 -15.29
N PHE A 118 1.37 -3.74 -14.53
CA PHE A 118 0.69 -5.00 -14.80
C PHE A 118 -0.82 -4.79 -14.66
N ILE A 119 -1.59 -5.34 -15.60
CA ILE A 119 -3.04 -5.32 -15.57
C ILE A 119 -3.55 -6.75 -15.76
N ASN A 120 -4.29 -7.25 -14.79
CA ASN A 120 -4.89 -8.58 -14.76
C ASN A 120 -6.15 -8.62 -15.64
N ARG A 121 -5.96 -8.50 -16.96
CA ARG A 121 -7.05 -8.48 -17.94
C ARG A 121 -7.68 -9.87 -18.06
N TYR A 122 -9.00 -9.92 -17.93
CA TYR A 122 -9.82 -11.11 -18.18
C TYR A 122 -10.24 -11.18 -19.64
N ASN A 123 -10.79 -10.08 -20.16
CA ASN A 123 -11.27 -9.97 -21.52
C ASN A 123 -10.80 -8.65 -22.14
N HIS A 124 -10.10 -8.76 -23.26
CA HIS A 124 -9.51 -7.62 -23.93
C HIS A 124 -10.56 -6.72 -24.59
N ASP A 125 -11.59 -7.31 -25.20
CA ASP A 125 -12.57 -6.57 -26.01
C ASP A 125 -13.51 -5.72 -25.15
N THR A 126 -13.80 -6.19 -23.94
CA THR A 126 -14.66 -5.52 -22.95
C THR A 126 -13.88 -4.73 -21.89
N ASN A 127 -12.54 -4.77 -21.93
CA ASN A 127 -11.65 -4.23 -20.88
C ASN A 127 -11.96 -4.76 -19.46
N GLU A 128 -12.49 -5.98 -19.35
CA GLU A 128 -12.75 -6.59 -18.04
C GLU A 128 -11.44 -7.01 -17.37
N VAL A 129 -11.36 -6.76 -16.06
CA VAL A 129 -10.20 -7.08 -15.23
C VAL A 129 -10.61 -7.98 -14.07
N LEU A 130 -9.71 -8.87 -13.67
CA LEU A 130 -9.84 -9.64 -12.43
C LEU A 130 -9.22 -8.87 -11.27
N VAL A 131 -9.84 -8.99 -10.09
CA VAL A 131 -9.30 -8.39 -8.86
C VAL A 131 -7.91 -8.94 -8.56
N VAL A 132 -6.96 -8.04 -8.26
CA VAL A 132 -5.63 -8.40 -7.73
C VAL A 132 -5.57 -7.96 -6.28
N THR A 133 -5.48 -8.91 -5.34
CA THR A 133 -5.54 -8.60 -3.90
C THR A 133 -4.21 -8.13 -3.31
N GLY A 134 -3.10 -8.39 -4.01
CA GLY A 134 -1.77 -7.96 -3.60
C GLY A 134 -0.71 -8.34 -4.62
N ALA A 135 0.38 -7.59 -4.61
CA ALA A 135 1.65 -7.89 -5.23
C ALA A 135 2.75 -7.61 -4.20
N LYS A 136 3.89 -8.28 -4.36
CA LYS A 136 5.05 -8.09 -3.50
C LYS A 136 6.30 -8.11 -4.34
N PHE A 137 7.24 -7.20 -4.05
CA PHE A 137 8.58 -7.29 -4.61
C PHE A 137 9.38 -8.32 -3.81
N LEU A 138 9.99 -9.28 -4.50
CA LEU A 138 10.88 -10.27 -3.89
C LEU A 138 12.26 -10.13 -4.54
N PRO A 139 13.35 -10.04 -3.77
CA PRO A 139 14.70 -10.15 -4.30
C PRO A 139 14.90 -11.40 -5.15
N GLU A 140 15.82 -11.36 -6.12
CA GLU A 140 16.10 -12.52 -6.99
C GLU A 140 16.55 -13.76 -6.21
N ASP A 141 17.20 -13.55 -5.06
CA ASP A 141 17.69 -14.58 -4.15
C ASP A 141 16.68 -14.94 -3.04
N TYR A 142 15.44 -14.44 -3.10
CA TYR A 142 14.43 -14.70 -2.08
C TYR A 142 14.11 -16.19 -1.90
N PHE A 143 14.04 -16.94 -3.00
CA PHE A 143 13.84 -18.39 -2.97
C PHE A 143 15.19 -19.11 -3.15
N ASP A 144 15.59 -19.89 -2.16
CA ASP A 144 16.70 -20.83 -2.31
C ASP A 144 16.26 -22.07 -3.13
N LYS A 145 17.24 -22.84 -3.63
CA LYS A 145 16.99 -24.07 -4.42
C LYS A 145 16.13 -25.12 -3.69
N ASN A 146 16.02 -25.05 -2.36
CA ASN A 146 15.28 -25.99 -1.53
C ASN A 146 13.90 -25.46 -1.10
N SER A 147 13.57 -24.21 -1.44
CA SER A 147 12.38 -23.51 -0.93
C SER A 147 11.09 -24.19 -1.38
N PHE A 148 11.09 -24.79 -2.56
CA PHE A 148 9.95 -25.56 -3.09
C PHE A 148 9.95 -27.04 -2.68
N LEU A 149 11.07 -27.59 -2.19
CA LEU A 149 11.18 -28.99 -1.76
C LEU A 149 10.61 -29.22 -0.36
N ARG A 150 10.44 -28.16 0.43
CA ARG A 150 9.87 -28.20 1.79
C ARG A 150 8.33 -28.20 1.83
N CYS A 151 7.67 -28.09 0.67
CA CYS A 151 6.20 -28.10 0.55
C CYS A 151 5.63 -29.49 0.23
N ARG A 152 6.19 -30.57 0.80
CA ARG A 152 5.66 -31.94 0.71
C ARG A 152 5.05 -32.39 2.01
#